data_AF-D1APS6-F1
#
_entry.id   AF-D1APS6-F1
#
_cell.length_a   1.000
_cell.length_b   1.000
_cell.length_c   1.000
_cell.angle_alpha   90.00
_cell.angle_beta   90.00
_cell.angle_gamma   90.00
#
_symmetry.space_group_name_H-M   'P 1'
#
loop_
_entity.id
_entity.type
_entity.pdbx_description
1 polymer ?
#
loop_
_entity_poly.entity_id
_entity_poly.type
_entity_poly.pdbx_seq_one_letter_code
_entity_poly.pdbx_strand_id
1 'polypeptide(L)'
;MKNDIAEILAGQFSDYIKENGIVSAAEVSALMRKLFDKIHENMIIDTEISQITSPNIVAEVIDEKTGLLFRRYLEIEYNENSNGLMISGENIKGEKSEIVFLSETAVSRISELKGSGSDNPHCSE
;
A
#
# COMPACT_ATOMS: atom_id res chain seq x y z
N MET A 1 25.24 -22.06 -15.07
CA MET A 1 24.60 -21.83 -13.74
C MET A 1 23.97 -20.47 -13.78
N LYS A 2 22.64 -20.39 -13.89
CA LYS A 2 21.93 -19.15 -13.55
C LYS A 2 21.93 -19.13 -12.03
N ASN A 3 22.80 -18.33 -11.41
CA ASN A 3 22.59 -18.03 -10.00
C ASN A 3 21.20 -17.41 -9.91
N ASP A 4 20.38 -17.95 -9.01
CA ASP A 4 19.02 -17.47 -8.83
C ASP A 4 19.11 -15.98 -8.48
N ILE A 5 18.34 -15.14 -9.18
CA ILE A 5 18.36 -13.68 -8.97
C ILE A 5 18.07 -13.38 -7.48
N ALA A 6 17.26 -14.25 -6.85
CA ALA A 6 16.99 -14.22 -5.42
C ALA A 6 18.25 -14.40 -4.55
N GLU A 7 19.16 -15.33 -4.90
CA GLU A 7 20.39 -15.56 -4.14
C GLU A 7 21.37 -14.38 -4.26
N ILE A 8 21.45 -13.76 -5.43
CA ILE A 8 22.29 -12.57 -5.66
C ILE A 8 21.78 -11.39 -4.84
N LEU A 9 20.48 -11.11 -4.91
CA LEU A 9 19.84 -10.03 -4.15
C LEU A 9 19.94 -10.27 -2.63
N ALA A 10 19.73 -11.50 -2.18
CA ALA A 10 19.86 -11.88 -0.77
C ALA A 10 21.30 -11.70 -0.27
N GLY A 11 22.30 -12.09 -1.07
CA GLY A 11 23.72 -11.87 -0.76
C GLY A 11 24.06 -10.39 -0.62
N GLN A 12 23.69 -9.58 -1.61
CA GLN A 12 23.92 -8.12 -1.60
C GLN A 12 23.24 -7.43 -0.41
N PHE A 13 22.02 -7.84 -0.08
CA PHE A 13 21.28 -7.31 1.07
C PHE A 13 21.91 -7.73 2.40
N SER A 14 22.32 -9.00 2.52
CA SER A 14 23.06 -9.51 3.68
C SER A 14 24.36 -8.76 3.91
N ASP A 15 25.14 -8.50 2.86
CA ASP A 15 26.42 -7.81 2.98
C ASP A 15 26.23 -6.33 3.32
N TYR A 16 25.21 -5.68 2.76
CA TYR A 16 24.79 -4.33 3.15
C TYR A 16 24.41 -4.25 4.64
N ILE A 17 23.67 -5.24 5.18
CA ILE A 17 23.33 -5.31 6.60
C ILE A 17 24.58 -5.44 7.47
N LYS A 18 25.54 -6.30 7.08
CA LYS A 18 26.78 -6.50 7.83
C LYS A 18 27.64 -5.23 7.88
N GLU A 19 27.70 -4.48 6.78
CA GLU A 19 28.50 -3.25 6.68
C GLU A 19 27.86 -2.07 7.41
N ASN A 20 26.53 -1.93 7.34
CA ASN A 20 25.82 -0.76 7.87
C ASN A 20 25.23 -0.98 9.28
N GLY A 21 25.29 -2.20 9.81
CA GLY A 21 24.86 -2.52 11.16
C GLY A 21 23.37 -2.24 11.40
N ILE A 22 22.49 -2.75 10.53
CA ILE A 22 21.04 -2.63 10.74
C ILE A 22 20.63 -3.45 11.96
N VAL A 23 20.00 -2.82 12.94
CA VAL A 23 19.72 -3.41 14.26
C VAL A 23 18.22 -3.59 14.56
N SER A 24 17.32 -2.96 13.80
CA SER A 24 15.88 -3.00 14.06
C SER A 24 15.03 -3.41 12.85
N ALA A 25 13.86 -4.02 13.11
CA ALA A 25 12.88 -4.34 12.07
C ALA A 25 12.39 -3.11 11.29
N ALA A 26 12.34 -1.94 11.93
CA ALA A 26 11.94 -0.68 11.30
C ALA A 26 12.96 -0.23 10.24
N GLU A 27 14.25 -0.37 10.52
CA GLU A 27 15.31 -0.06 9.56
C GLU A 27 15.30 -1.02 8.38
N VAL A 28 15.09 -2.32 8.62
CA VAL A 28 14.94 -3.33 7.56
C VAL A 28 13.73 -3.00 6.67
N SER A 29 12.57 -2.72 7.27
CA SER A 29 11.35 -2.28 6.58
C SER A 29 11.60 -1.04 5.72
N ALA A 30 12.29 -0.03 6.25
CA ALA A 30 12.63 1.17 5.50
C ALA A 30 13.56 0.90 4.31
N LEU A 31 14.53 0.00 4.47
CA LEU A 31 15.43 -0.40 3.39
C LEU A 31 14.68 -1.17 2.29
N MET A 32 13.79 -2.08 2.67
CA MET A 32 12.97 -2.83 1.72
C MET A 32 12.07 -1.90 0.89
N ARG A 33 11.46 -0.89 1.51
CA ARG A 33 10.70 0.15 0.78
C ARG A 33 11.55 0.85 -0.27
N LYS A 34 12.73 1.37 0.12
CA LYS A 34 13.65 2.03 -0.81
C LYS A 34 14.07 1.14 -1.97
N LEU A 35 14.28 -0.15 -1.70
CA LEU A 35 14.58 -1.13 -2.76
C LEU A 35 13.40 -1.27 -3.73
N PHE A 36 12.17 -1.41 -3.23
CA PHE A 36 10.97 -1.50 -4.07
C PHE A 36 10.73 -0.22 -4.89
N ASP A 37 10.92 0.95 -4.29
CA ASP A 37 10.82 2.24 -4.99
C ASP A 37 11.83 2.29 -6.14
N LYS A 38 13.08 1.86 -5.87
CA LYS A 38 14.12 1.85 -6.90
C LYS A 38 13.84 0.87 -8.03
N ILE A 39 13.24 -0.28 -7.72
CA ILE A 39 12.79 -1.24 -8.72
C ILE A 39 11.65 -0.62 -9.56
N HIS A 40 10.68 0.03 -8.92
CA HIS A 40 9.56 0.70 -9.60
C HIS A 40 10.01 1.84 -10.52
N GLU A 41 10.96 2.67 -10.11
CA GLU A 41 11.57 3.72 -10.95
C GLU A 41 12.15 3.17 -12.26
N ASN A 42 12.62 1.92 -12.25
CA ASN A 42 13.17 1.27 -13.44
C ASN A 42 12.10 0.51 -14.25
N MET A 43 10.90 0.35 -13.70
CA MET A 43 9.75 -0.29 -14.34
C MET A 43 8.77 0.72 -14.96
N ILE A 44 9.09 2.02 -14.97
CA ILE A 44 8.16 3.11 -15.35
C ILE A 44 7.31 2.72 -16.56
N ILE A 45 6.01 2.64 -16.29
CA ILE A 45 4.93 2.66 -17.27
C ILE A 45 4.53 4.13 -17.36
N ASP A 46 4.61 4.71 -18.57
CA ASP A 46 4.37 6.13 -18.85
C ASP A 46 2.86 6.48 -18.80
N THR A 47 2.17 6.05 -17.75
CA THR A 47 0.70 6.10 -17.63
C THR A 47 0.30 6.66 -16.28
N GLU A 48 -0.58 7.66 -16.27
CA GLU A 48 -1.22 8.14 -15.05
C GLU A 48 -2.02 7.02 -14.39
N ILE A 49 -1.60 6.64 -13.18
CA ILE A 49 -2.30 5.66 -12.35
C ILE A 49 -3.48 6.36 -11.69
N SER A 50 -4.68 6.15 -12.23
CA SER A 50 -5.93 6.67 -11.64
C SER A 50 -6.59 5.69 -10.66
N GLN A 51 -6.22 4.41 -10.74
CA GLN A 51 -6.74 3.34 -9.90
C GLN A 51 -5.73 2.20 -9.74
N ILE A 52 -5.66 1.64 -8.53
CA ILE A 52 -4.89 0.42 -8.23
C ILE A 52 -5.88 -0.64 -7.75
N THR A 53 -5.83 -1.82 -8.35
CA THR A 53 -6.66 -2.96 -7.94
C THR A 53 -5.82 -4.22 -7.80
N SER A 54 -6.14 -5.05 -6.82
CA SER A 54 -5.52 -6.37 -6.68
C SER A 54 -6.43 -7.32 -5.91
N PRO A 55 -6.54 -8.60 -6.28
CA PRO A 55 -7.28 -9.61 -5.50
C PRO A 55 -6.51 -10.06 -4.25
N ASN A 56 -5.28 -9.60 -4.07
CA ASN A 56 -4.42 -9.93 -2.95
C ASN A 56 -3.51 -8.77 -2.59
N ILE A 57 -3.02 -8.76 -1.36
CA ILE A 57 -2.02 -7.81 -0.90
C ILE A 57 -0.89 -8.50 -0.16
N VAL A 58 0.23 -7.79 -0.05
CA VAL A 58 1.31 -8.18 0.85
C VAL A 58 1.36 -7.20 2.01
N ALA A 59 1.01 -7.68 3.20
CA ALA A 59 1.10 -6.91 4.43
C ALA A 59 2.48 -7.07 5.07
N GLU A 60 3.09 -5.96 5.45
CA GLU A 60 4.29 -5.90 6.26
C GLU A 60 3.90 -5.47 7.69
N VAL A 61 4.29 -6.28 8.68
CA VAL A 61 3.87 -6.11 10.07
C VAL A 61 5.09 -6.19 10.97
N ILE A 62 5.31 -5.17 11.78
CA ILE A 62 6.29 -5.19 12.87
C ILE A 62 5.53 -5.47 14.15
N ASP A 63 5.79 -6.61 14.78
CA ASP A 63 5.17 -6.92 16.07
C ASP A 63 5.82 -6.08 17.19
N GLU A 64 5.01 -5.31 17.92
CA GLU A 64 5.52 -4.40 18.95
C GLU A 64 6.19 -5.13 20.12
N LYS A 65 5.72 -6.36 20.45
CA LYS A 65 6.22 -7.11 21.61
C LYS A 65 7.57 -7.76 21.34
N THR A 66 7.72 -8.36 20.16
CA THR A 66 8.94 -9.10 19.78
C THR A 66 9.91 -8.26 18.96
N GLY A 67 9.44 -7.15 18.37
CA GLY A 67 10.22 -6.33 17.44
C GLY A 67 10.52 -7.02 16.11
N LEU A 68 9.86 -8.15 15.82
CA LEU A 68 10.11 -8.93 14.61
C LEU A 68 9.31 -8.41 13.41
N LEU A 69 9.94 -8.45 12.23
CA LEU A 69 9.33 -8.12 10.96
C LEU A 69 8.69 -9.37 10.33
N PHE A 70 7.41 -9.26 9.99
CA PHE A 70 6.66 -10.29 9.29
C PHE A 70 6.12 -9.76 7.97
N ARG A 71 6.17 -10.61 6.93
CA ARG A 71 5.52 -10.36 5.66
C ARG A 71 4.48 -11.44 5.42
N ARG A 72 3.26 -11.05 5.03
CA ARG A 72 2.12 -11.96 4.84
C ARG A 72 1.44 -11.65 3.52
N TYR A 73 1.19 -12.70 2.75
CA TYR A 73 0.32 -12.61 1.58
C TYR A 73 -1.11 -12.87 2.05
N LEU A 74 -2.00 -11.93 1.75
CA LEU A 74 -3.39 -11.96 2.19
C LEU A 74 -4.29 -11.97 0.96
N GLU A 75 -5.22 -12.91 0.91
CA GLU A 75 -6.27 -13.01 -0.11
C GLU A 75 -7.40 -12.04 0.23
N ILE A 76 -7.07 -10.76 0.12
CA ILE A 76 -7.97 -9.64 0.41
C ILE A 76 -7.93 -8.72 -0.80
N GLU A 77 -9.10 -8.36 -1.28
CA GLU A 77 -9.29 -7.47 -2.41
C GLU A 77 -8.92 -6.04 -2.00
N TYR A 78 -8.09 -5.40 -2.83
CA TYR A 78 -7.61 -4.04 -2.68
C TYR A 78 -8.12 -3.19 -3.82
N ASN A 79 -8.68 -2.03 -3.50
CA ASN A 79 -9.09 -1.03 -4.48
C ASN A 79 -8.75 0.36 -3.96
N GLU A 80 -7.87 1.07 -4.66
CA GLU A 80 -7.48 2.43 -4.35
C GLU A 80 -7.73 3.34 -5.54
N ASN A 81 -8.32 4.50 -5.29
CA ASN A 81 -8.51 5.57 -6.26
C ASN A 81 -8.59 6.92 -5.55
N SER A 82 -8.93 7.99 -6.28
CA SER A 82 -9.05 9.35 -5.73
C SER A 82 -10.04 9.52 -4.57
N ASN A 83 -11.02 8.62 -4.43
CA ASN A 83 -11.99 8.62 -3.31
C ASN A 83 -11.42 7.96 -2.04
N GLY A 84 -10.30 7.24 -2.13
CA GLY A 84 -9.67 6.56 -1.01
C GLY A 84 -9.42 5.08 -1.26
N LEU A 85 -9.34 4.32 -0.16
CA LEU A 85 -8.94 2.92 -0.13
C LEU A 85 -10.07 2.05 0.39
N MET A 86 -10.38 0.99 -0.35
CA MET A 86 -11.26 -0.09 0.07
C MET A 86 -10.48 -1.40 0.13
N ILE A 87 -10.62 -2.10 1.26
CA ILE A 87 -10.08 -3.43 1.50
C ILE A 87 -11.26 -4.36 1.78
N SER A 88 -11.36 -5.45 1.04
CA SER A 88 -12.56 -6.28 0.90
C SER A 88 -12.24 -7.77 1.04
N GLY A 89 -13.02 -8.50 1.83
CA GLY A 89 -12.84 -9.94 2.06
C GLY A 89 -14.09 -10.60 2.60
N GLU A 90 -13.95 -11.79 3.19
CA GLU A 90 -15.06 -12.55 3.77
C GLU A 90 -14.92 -12.66 5.30
N ASN A 91 -16.05 -12.57 6.00
CA ASN A 91 -16.13 -12.88 7.42
C ASN A 91 -16.29 -14.40 7.64
N ILE A 92 -16.35 -14.83 8.91
CA ILE A 92 -16.49 -16.26 9.28
C ILE A 92 -17.75 -16.95 8.74
N LYS A 93 -18.76 -16.17 8.30
CA LYS A 93 -20.00 -16.67 7.69
C LYS A 93 -19.95 -16.71 6.16
N GLY A 94 -18.82 -16.32 5.55
CA GLY A 94 -18.70 -16.16 4.09
C GLY A 94 -19.41 -14.91 3.57
N GLU A 95 -19.76 -13.96 4.44
CA GLU A 95 -20.37 -12.70 4.02
C GLU A 95 -19.28 -11.69 3.70
N LYS A 96 -19.52 -10.85 2.69
CA LYS A 96 -18.61 -9.76 2.32
C LYS A 96 -18.40 -8.81 3.51
N SER A 97 -17.15 -8.51 3.81
CA SER A 97 -16.72 -7.59 4.85
C SER A 97 -15.71 -6.60 4.27
N GLU A 98 -15.88 -5.32 4.57
CA GLU A 98 -15.10 -4.23 3.97
C GLU A 98 -14.56 -3.26 5.03
N ILE A 99 -13.35 -2.76 4.81
CA ILE A 99 -12.77 -1.62 5.51
C ILE A 99 -12.55 -0.53 4.46
N VAL A 100 -13.14 0.65 4.70
CA VAL A 100 -13.08 1.77 3.76
C VAL A 100 -12.45 2.99 4.45
N PHE A 101 -11.39 3.51 3.85
CA PHE A 101 -10.77 4.78 4.21
C PHE A 101 -11.15 5.80 3.16
N LEU A 102 -11.86 6.85 3.56
CA LEU A 102 -12.31 7.91 2.66
C LEU A 102 -11.26 9.03 2.59
N SER A 103 -10.94 9.46 1.38
CA SER A 103 -10.15 10.66 1.15
C SER A 103 -10.99 11.92 1.39
N GLU A 104 -10.32 13.07 1.51
CA GLU A 104 -11.00 14.38 1.58
C GLU A 104 -11.91 14.60 0.36
N THR A 105 -11.48 14.20 -0.84
CA THR A 105 -12.29 14.23 -2.07
C THR A 105 -13.61 13.48 -1.91
N ALA A 106 -13.58 12.28 -1.31
CA ALA A 106 -14.80 11.51 -1.08
C ALA A 106 -15.71 12.15 -0.04
N VAL A 107 -15.14 12.68 1.05
CA VAL A 107 -15.90 13.38 2.09
C VAL A 107 -16.57 14.64 1.54
N SER A 108 -15.87 15.43 0.72
CA SER A 108 -16.44 16.61 0.04
C SER A 108 -17.63 16.21 -0.83
N ARG A 109 -17.46 15.20 -1.69
CA ARG A 109 -18.53 14.70 -2.57
C ARG A 109 -19.75 14.22 -1.79
N ILE A 110 -19.56 13.51 -0.69
CA ILE A 110 -20.67 13.07 0.18
C ILE A 110 -21.38 14.29 0.80
N SER A 111 -20.63 15.32 1.20
CA SER A 111 -21.19 16.54 1.80
C SER A 111 -21.98 17.36 0.78
N GLU A 112 -21.47 17.49 -0.45
CA GLU A 112 -22.18 18.10 -1.58
C GLU A 112 -23.50 17.36 -1.89
N LEU A 113 -23.46 16.02 -1.96
CA LEU A 113 -24.66 15.20 -2.20
C LEU A 113 -25.70 15.31 -1.07
N LYS A 114 -25.27 15.55 0.16
CA LYS A 114 -26.16 15.78 1.32
C LYS A 114 -26.75 17.18 1.37
N GLY A 115 -26.41 18.05 0.41
CA GLY A 115 -26.93 19.42 0.33
C GLY A 115 -26.25 20.39 1.31
N SER A 116 -25.05 20.08 1.80
CA SER A 116 -24.25 21.01 2.61
C SER A 116 -23.17 21.74 1.81
N GLY A 117 -23.33 21.82 0.48
CA GLY A 117 -22.50 22.67 -0.38
C GLY A 117 -22.75 24.15 -0.07
N SER A 118 -21.79 25.03 -0.41
CA SER A 118 -22.02 26.48 -0.24
C SER A 118 -23.20 26.92 -1.12
N ASP A 119 -24.17 27.63 -0.54
CA ASP A 119 -25.31 28.28 -1.20
C ASP A 119 -24.93 29.44 -2.14
N ASN A 120 -23.67 29.49 -2.60
CA ASN A 120 -23.27 30.48 -3.58
C ASN A 120 -23.87 30.08 -4.93
N PRO A 121 -24.79 30.87 -5.51
CA PRO A 121 -25.31 30.58 -6.83
C PRO A 121 -24.16 30.58 -7.83
N HIS A 122 -24.01 29.48 -8.58
CA HIS A 122 -23.11 29.42 -9.74
C HIS A 122 -23.65 30.17 -10.97
N CYS A 123 -24.81 30.82 -10.83
CA CYS A 123 -25.30 31.78 -11.82
C CYS A 123 -24.94 33.20 -11.38
N SER A 124 -23.76 33.66 -11.76
CA SER A 124 -23.54 35.06 -12.07
C SER A 124 -23.68 35.23 -13.59
N GLU A 125 -24.52 36.18 -14.01
CA GLU A 125 -24.70 36.63 -15.40
C GLU A 125 -23.39 36.93 -16.13
#